data_AF-A0A8D8X6L3-F1
#
_entry.id   AF-A0A8D8X6L3-F1
#
_cell.length_a   1.000
_cell.length_b   1.000
_cell.length_c   1.000
_cell.angle_alpha   90.00
_cell.angle_beta   90.00
_cell.angle_gamma   90.00
#
_symmetry.space_group_name_H-M   'P 1'
#
loop_
_entity.id
_entity.type
_entity.pdbx_description
1 polymer ?
#
loop_
_entity_poly.entity_id
_entity_poly.type
_entity_poly.pdbx_seq_one_letter_code
_entity_poly.pdbx_strand_id
1 'polypeptide(L)'
;MATLVHNIVDKYHHLMDEQSDPRVKSWSMMSSPFPTLIICLSYSYFSKVIGPKLMENRKPFQLRKILIVYNLFQTLFSTWIFYEYMASGWGTTYSYRCQPVDYSNSPMAMRMARTCWWFYFSKFTEFFDTFFFIMRKKYNQVSTLHVIHHGI
;
A
#
# COMPACT_ATOMS: atom_id res chain seq x y z
N MET A 1 -27.79 -1.91 22.25
CA MET A 1 -26.56 -2.39 21.56
C MET A 1 -26.84 -3.09 20.24
N ALA A 2 -27.82 -4.01 20.15
CA ALA A 2 -28.13 -4.72 18.90
C ALA A 2 -28.39 -3.78 17.70
N THR A 3 -29.21 -2.73 17.87
CA THR A 3 -29.54 -1.78 16.80
C THR A 3 -28.33 -1.00 16.28
N LEU A 4 -27.37 -0.65 17.16
CA LEU A 4 -26.15 0.05 16.74
C LEU A 4 -25.24 -0.86 15.92
N VAL A 5 -25.09 -2.13 16.34
CA VAL A 5 -24.28 -3.12 15.62
C VAL A 5 -24.89 -3.41 14.25
N HIS A 6 -26.21 -3.63 14.18
CA HIS A 6 -26.90 -3.80 12.90
C HIS A 6 -26.70 -2.60 11.97
N ASN A 7 -26.89 -1.37 12.46
CA ASN A 7 -26.69 -0.16 11.65
C ASN A 7 -25.25 -0.01 11.12
N ILE A 8 -24.23 -0.45 11.86
CA ILE A 8 -22.83 -0.41 11.42
C ILE A 8 -22.60 -1.47 10.33
N VAL A 9 -23.12 -2.67 10.54
CA VAL A 9 -23.00 -3.79 9.58
C VAL A 9 -23.72 -3.45 8.27
N ASP A 10 -24.92 -2.89 8.34
CA ASP A 10 -25.68 -2.50 7.15
C ASP A 10 -24.97 -1.40 6.35
N LYS A 11 -24.40 -0.40 7.05
CA LYS A 11 -23.56 0.63 6.40
C LYS A 11 -22.32 0.04 5.75
N TYR A 12 -21.67 -0.92 6.40
CA TYR A 12 -20.51 -1.60 5.82
C TYR A 12 -20.88 -2.35 4.55
N HIS A 13 -21.98 -3.11 4.56
CA HIS A 13 -22.48 -3.80 3.37
C HIS A 13 -22.86 -2.82 2.26
N HIS A 14 -23.56 -1.73 2.57
CA HIS A 14 -23.89 -0.71 1.58
C HIS A 14 -22.63 -0.12 0.91
N LEU A 15 -21.60 0.21 1.68
CA LEU A 15 -20.35 0.75 1.13
C LEU A 15 -19.60 -0.29 0.27
N MET A 16 -19.48 -1.53 0.76
CA MET A 16 -18.68 -2.57 0.11
C MET A 16 -19.37 -3.22 -1.08
N ASP A 17 -20.69 -3.41 -1.02
CA ASP A 17 -21.44 -4.12 -2.05
C ASP A 17 -22.12 -3.19 -3.06
N GLU A 18 -22.51 -1.97 -2.66
CA GLU A 18 -23.26 -1.06 -3.54
C GLU A 18 -22.43 0.11 -4.08
N GLN A 19 -21.50 0.66 -3.28
CA GLN A 19 -20.72 1.85 -3.68
C GLN A 19 -19.32 1.54 -4.22
N SER A 20 -18.80 0.35 -3.96
CA SER A 20 -17.46 -0.03 -4.39
C SER A 20 -17.40 -0.32 -5.89
N ASP A 21 -16.26 -0.02 -6.50
CA ASP A 21 -16.05 -0.28 -7.92
C ASP A 21 -16.05 -1.79 -8.21
N PRO A 22 -17.04 -2.32 -8.97
CA PRO A 22 -17.15 -3.76 -9.19
C PRO A 22 -15.98 -4.30 -10.03
N ARG A 23 -15.26 -3.45 -10.77
CA ARG A 23 -14.15 -3.85 -11.66
C ARG A 23 -12.96 -4.44 -10.89
N VAL A 24 -12.80 -4.05 -9.63
CA VAL A 24 -11.68 -4.47 -8.78
C VAL A 24 -12.07 -5.49 -7.70
N LYS A 25 -13.36 -5.87 -7.60
CA LYS A 25 -13.88 -6.74 -6.53
C LYS A 25 -13.15 -8.07 -6.41
N SER A 26 -12.69 -8.63 -7.53
CA SER A 26 -11.97 -9.91 -7.58
C SER A 26 -10.45 -9.78 -7.43
N TRP A 27 -9.91 -8.56 -7.30
CA TRP A 27 -8.48 -8.35 -7.17
C TRP A 27 -8.00 -8.63 -5.75
N SER A 28 -6.73 -8.99 -5.62
CA SER A 28 -6.17 -9.33 -4.33
C SER A 28 -6.26 -8.15 -3.36
N MET A 29 -6.69 -8.45 -2.13
CA MET A 29 -6.91 -7.50 -1.03
C MET A 29 -8.00 -6.44 -1.27
N MET A 30 -8.81 -6.55 -2.34
CA MET A 30 -9.91 -5.61 -2.64
C MET A 30 -11.30 -6.10 -2.19
N SER A 31 -11.43 -7.36 -1.74
CA SER A 31 -12.71 -7.91 -1.28
C SER A 31 -13.20 -7.29 0.05
N SER A 32 -12.29 -6.76 0.85
CA SER A 32 -12.56 -6.11 2.13
C SER A 32 -11.36 -5.26 2.55
N PRO A 33 -11.53 -4.18 3.35
CA PRO A 33 -10.42 -3.45 3.92
C PRO A 33 -9.67 -4.21 5.02
N PHE A 34 -10.27 -5.24 5.63
CA PHE A 34 -9.69 -5.92 6.79
C PHE A 34 -8.33 -6.56 6.55
N PRO A 35 -8.04 -7.25 5.43
CA PRO A 35 -6.70 -7.74 5.12
C PRO A 35 -5.64 -6.63 5.17
N THR A 36 -5.89 -5.49 4.52
CA THR A 36 -4.99 -4.32 4.56
C THR A 36 -4.78 -3.83 5.99
N LEU A 37 -5.87 -3.66 6.75
CA LEU A 37 -5.81 -3.18 8.14
C LEU A 37 -4.96 -4.12 9.01
N ILE A 38 -5.15 -5.43 8.89
CA ILE A 38 -4.38 -6.42 9.63
C ILE A 38 -2.90 -6.33 9.28
N ILE A 39 -2.56 -6.20 8.00
CA ILE A 39 -1.16 -6.07 7.56
C ILE A 39 -0.55 -4.78 8.12
N CYS A 40 -1.23 -3.63 8.02
CA CYS A 40 -0.73 -2.35 8.53
C CYS A 40 -0.54 -2.35 10.06
N LEU A 41 -1.50 -2.90 10.81
CA LEU A 41 -1.39 -3.05 12.26
C LEU A 41 -0.24 -3.99 12.65
N SER A 42 -0.11 -5.11 11.94
CA SER A 42 0.98 -6.06 12.13
C SER A 42 2.34 -5.43 11.83
N TYR A 43 2.43 -4.64 10.76
CA TYR A 43 3.62 -3.87 10.39
C TYR A 43 3.99 -2.85 11.47
N SER A 44 3.03 -2.07 11.97
CA SER A 44 3.28 -1.07 13.01
C SER A 44 3.76 -1.73 14.32
N TYR A 45 3.08 -2.80 14.75
CA TYR A 45 3.45 -3.55 15.94
C TYR A 45 4.83 -4.22 15.79
N PHE A 46 5.09 -4.82 14.63
CA PHE A 46 6.41 -5.39 14.33
C PHE A 46 7.49 -4.32 14.37
N SER A 47 7.25 -3.16 13.75
CA SER A 47 8.25 -2.11 13.58
C SER A 47 8.66 -1.45 14.89
N LYS A 48 7.72 -1.28 15.82
CA LYS A 48 7.97 -0.60 17.10
C LYS A 48 8.29 -1.55 18.25
N VAL A 49 7.82 -2.79 18.21
CA VAL A 49 7.90 -3.71 19.35
C VAL A 49 8.70 -4.97 19.03
N ILE A 50 8.21 -5.81 18.12
CA ILE A 50 8.80 -7.15 17.89
C ILE A 50 10.21 -7.02 17.30
N GLY A 51 10.36 -6.24 16.22
CA GLY A 51 11.61 -6.09 15.48
C GLY A 51 12.77 -5.62 16.36
N PRO A 52 12.64 -4.49 17.09
CA PRO A 52 13.68 -4.03 18.02
C PRO A 52 14.01 -5.05 19.11
N LYS A 53 13.01 -5.73 19.67
CA LYS A 53 13.19 -6.75 20.71
C LYS A 53 13.97 -7.97 20.20
N LEU A 54 13.67 -8.43 18.98
CA LEU A 54 14.40 -9.54 18.34
C LEU A 54 15.86 -9.20 18.04
N MET A 55 16.13 -7.91 17.76
CA MET A 55 17.46 -7.42 17.43
C MET A 55 18.28 -6.98 18.64
N GLU A 56 17.69 -6.83 19.84
CA GLU A 56 18.35 -6.33 21.06
C GLU A 56 19.71 -7.02 21.31
N ASN A 57 19.70 -8.35 21.39
CA ASN A 57 20.88 -9.18 21.66
C ASN A 57 21.64 -9.65 20.41
N ARG A 58 21.34 -9.08 19.23
CA ARG A 58 22.00 -9.44 17.96
C ARG A 58 22.90 -8.31 17.44
N LYS A 59 23.95 -8.66 16.71
CA LYS A 59 24.76 -7.65 15.99
C LYS A 59 23.98 -7.14 14.76
N PRO A 60 24.14 -5.86 14.36
CA PRO A 60 23.48 -5.33 13.17
C PRO A 60 23.94 -6.07 11.92
N PHE A 61 23.01 -6.41 11.04
CA PHE A 61 23.31 -7.13 9.80
C PHE A 61 23.96 -6.23 8.75
N GLN A 62 24.90 -6.78 7.98
CA GLN A 62 25.53 -6.09 6.85
C GLN A 62 24.75 -6.34 5.55
N LEU A 63 23.67 -5.56 5.36
CA LEU A 63 22.72 -5.76 4.26
C LEU A 63 22.99 -4.87 3.03
N ARG A 64 24.22 -4.35 2.85
CA ARG A 64 24.54 -3.35 1.81
C ARG A 64 24.17 -3.81 0.40
N LYS A 65 24.56 -5.04 0.01
CA LYS A 65 24.26 -5.59 -1.32
C LYS A 65 22.76 -5.77 -1.54
N ILE A 66 22.06 -6.27 -0.53
CA ILE A 66 20.60 -6.48 -0.56
C ILE A 66 19.89 -5.14 -0.73
N LEU A 67 20.30 -4.11 0.03
CA LEU A 67 19.74 -2.77 -0.07
C LEU A 67 19.95 -2.13 -1.45
N ILE A 68 21.11 -2.34 -2.09
CA ILE A 68 21.35 -1.84 -3.45
C ILE A 68 20.36 -2.47 -4.44
N VAL A 69 20.20 -3.79 -4.40
CA VAL A 69 19.27 -4.52 -5.28
C VAL A 69 17.83 -4.12 -4.99
N TYR A 70 17.46 -4.03 -3.73
CA TYR A 70 16.12 -3.63 -3.30
C TYR A 70 15.79 -2.19 -3.75
N ASN A 71 16.69 -1.22 -3.52
CA ASN A 71 16.47 0.16 -3.95
C ASN A 71 16.39 0.26 -5.48
N LEU A 72 17.20 -0.51 -6.21
CA LEU A 72 17.11 -0.59 -7.67
C LEU A 72 15.76 -1.13 -8.11
N PHE A 73 15.28 -2.22 -7.49
CA PHE A 73 13.96 -2.79 -7.77
C PHE A 73 12.85 -1.75 -7.51
N GLN A 74 12.87 -1.09 -6.35
CA GLN A 74 11.91 -0.04 -6.01
C GLN A 74 11.93 1.12 -7.01
N THR A 75 13.13 1.53 -7.45
CA THR A 75 13.28 2.57 -8.47
C THR A 75 12.65 2.15 -9.79
N LEU A 76 12.97 0.96 -10.29
CA LEU A 76 12.42 0.44 -11.55
C LEU A 76 10.90 0.26 -11.47
N PHE A 77 10.41 -0.25 -10.34
CA PHE A 77 8.98 -0.46 -10.12
C PHE A 77 8.22 0.87 -10.08
N SER A 78 8.77 1.88 -9.41
CA SER A 78 8.21 3.24 -9.37
C SER A 78 8.23 3.90 -10.75
N THR A 79 9.32 3.74 -11.51
CA THR A 79 9.41 4.24 -12.89
C THR A 79 8.37 3.59 -13.79
N TRP A 80 8.15 2.28 -13.64
CA TRP A 80 7.12 1.57 -14.39
C TRP A 80 5.70 2.05 -14.04
N ILE A 81 5.38 2.20 -12.74
CA ILE A 81 4.08 2.75 -12.30
C ILE A 81 3.86 4.17 -12.84
N PHE A 82 4.89 5.01 -12.79
CA PHE A 82 4.82 6.36 -13.37
C PHE A 82 4.51 6.33 -14.87
N TYR A 83 5.22 5.49 -15.62
CA TYR A 83 4.94 5.28 -17.05
C TYR A 83 3.49 4.82 -17.27
N GLU A 84 3.01 3.85 -16.50
CA GLU A 84 1.64 3.34 -16.59
C GLU A 84 0.60 4.43 -16.29
N TYR A 85 0.83 5.31 -15.31
CA TYR A 85 -0.07 6.45 -15.04
C TYR A 85 -0.11 7.44 -16.21
N MET A 86 1.05 7.75 -16.80
CA MET A 86 1.13 8.63 -17.97
C MET A 86 0.40 8.00 -19.16
N ALA A 87 0.64 6.73 -19.43
CA ALA A 87 0.02 6.02 -20.55
C ALA A 87 -1.49 5.74 -20.35
N SER A 88 -1.97 5.73 -19.11
CA SER A 88 -3.38 5.47 -18.77
C SER A 88 -4.27 6.72 -18.80
N GLY A 89 -3.71 7.92 -18.96
CA GLY A 89 -4.50 9.14 -19.09
C GLY A 89 -3.69 10.43 -18.95
N TRP A 90 -2.83 10.52 -17.92
CA TRP A 90 -2.14 11.77 -17.57
C TRP A 90 -1.20 12.31 -18.66
N GLY A 91 -0.63 11.43 -19.48
CA GLY A 91 0.21 11.80 -20.61
C GLY A 91 -0.52 11.87 -21.95
N THR A 92 -1.83 11.59 -21.99
CA THR A 92 -2.58 11.43 -23.23
C THR A 92 -3.85 12.27 -23.24
N THR A 93 -4.88 11.83 -22.54
CA THR A 93 -6.26 12.32 -22.70
C THR A 93 -6.75 13.16 -21.53
N TYR A 94 -6.07 13.08 -20.37
CA TYR A 94 -6.54 13.73 -19.15
C TYR A 94 -6.23 15.23 -19.15
N SER A 95 -7.13 15.99 -18.55
CA SER A 95 -6.87 17.38 -18.18
C SER A 95 -6.18 17.42 -16.82
N TYR A 96 -5.17 18.28 -16.65
CA TYR A 96 -4.52 18.55 -15.36
C TYR A 96 -5.41 19.38 -14.39
N ARG A 97 -6.72 19.41 -14.61
CA ARG A 97 -7.72 20.06 -13.77
C ARG A 97 -8.65 19.00 -13.17
N CYS A 98 -9.95 19.27 -13.10
CA CYS A 98 -10.94 18.28 -12.69
C CYS A 98 -10.99 17.16 -13.74
N GLN A 99 -10.53 15.97 -13.36
CA GLN A 99 -10.59 14.76 -14.16
C GLN A 99 -11.43 13.72 -13.41
N PRO A 100 -12.66 13.43 -13.85
CA PRO A 100 -13.50 12.44 -13.19
C PRO A 100 -12.95 11.03 -13.42
N VAL A 101 -13.28 10.12 -12.50
CA VAL A 101 -12.99 8.70 -12.66
C VAL A 101 -13.86 8.14 -13.77
N ASP A 102 -13.23 7.53 -14.78
CA ASP A 102 -13.93 6.73 -15.78
C ASP A 102 -14.20 5.33 -15.18
N TYR A 103 -15.48 5.05 -14.89
CA TYR A 103 -15.95 3.76 -14.36
C TYR A 103 -16.28 2.73 -15.45
N SER A 104 -16.04 3.04 -16.73
CA SER A 104 -16.26 2.10 -17.83
C SER A 104 -15.26 0.93 -17.82
N ASN A 105 -15.57 -0.11 -18.59
CA ASN A 105 -14.64 -1.22 -18.86
C ASN A 105 -13.75 -0.96 -20.09
N SER A 106 -13.56 0.31 -20.47
CA SER A 106 -12.67 0.63 -21.59
C SER A 106 -11.23 0.18 -21.28
N PRO A 107 -10.43 -0.19 -22.29
CA PRO A 107 -9.05 -0.62 -22.06
C PRO A 107 -8.23 0.41 -21.29
N MET A 108 -8.47 1.71 -21.52
CA MET A 108 -7.78 2.81 -20.85
C MET A 108 -8.21 2.96 -19.38
N ALA A 109 -9.52 2.90 -19.11
CA ALA A 109 -10.05 2.97 -17.74
C ALA A 109 -9.60 1.77 -16.89
N MET A 110 -9.64 0.57 -17.47
CA MET A 110 -9.13 -0.64 -16.80
C MET A 110 -7.62 -0.60 -16.59
N ARG A 111 -6.86 0.01 -17.50
CA ARG A 111 -5.42 0.23 -17.30
C ARG A 111 -5.18 1.16 -16.12
N MET A 112 -5.87 2.31 -16.04
CA MET A 112 -5.77 3.23 -14.90
C MET A 112 -6.12 2.53 -13.57
N ALA A 113 -7.23 1.79 -13.52
CA ALA A 113 -7.61 1.03 -12.33
C ALA A 113 -6.52 0.04 -11.90
N ARG A 114 -5.94 -0.72 -12.84
CA ARG A 114 -4.85 -1.67 -12.55
C ARG A 114 -3.60 -0.95 -12.03
N THR A 115 -3.26 0.21 -12.61
CA THR A 115 -2.14 1.03 -12.15
C THR A 115 -2.35 1.51 -10.72
N CYS A 116 -3.56 1.97 -10.37
CA CYS A 116 -3.91 2.32 -9.00
C CYS A 116 -3.76 1.12 -8.04
N TRP A 117 -4.16 -0.08 -8.45
CA TRP A 117 -3.97 -1.27 -7.64
C TRP A 117 -2.49 -1.66 -7.49
N TRP A 118 -1.68 -1.52 -8.55
CA TRP A 118 -0.24 -1.74 -8.47
C TRP A 118 0.48 -0.74 -7.57
N PHE A 119 0.04 0.52 -7.58
CA PHE A 119 0.51 1.54 -6.65
C PHE A 119 0.10 1.23 -5.21
N TYR A 120 -1.14 0.78 -4.99
CA TYR A 120 -1.56 0.27 -3.68
C TYR A 120 -0.68 -0.92 -3.24
N PHE A 121 -0.39 -1.87 -4.14
CA PHE A 121 0.46 -3.00 -3.84
C PHE A 121 1.91 -2.57 -3.53
N SER A 122 2.43 -1.54 -4.21
CA SER A 122 3.78 -1.04 -3.99
C SER A 122 3.99 -0.54 -2.56
N LYS A 123 2.94 -0.03 -1.90
CA LYS A 123 3.02 0.39 -0.49
C LYS A 123 3.42 -0.74 0.45
N PHE A 124 2.97 -1.97 0.22
CA PHE A 124 3.42 -3.11 1.03
C PHE A 124 4.89 -3.44 0.80
N THR A 125 5.39 -3.22 -0.42
CA THR A 125 6.81 -3.46 -0.72
C THR A 125 7.72 -2.44 -0.03
N GLU A 126 7.22 -1.24 0.28
CA GLU A 126 7.95 -0.22 1.02
C GLU A 126 8.11 -0.57 2.52
N PHE A 127 7.33 -1.52 3.07
CA PHE A 127 7.45 -1.94 4.48
C PHE A 127 8.83 -2.56 4.78
N PHE A 128 9.49 -3.07 3.74
CA PHE A 128 10.83 -3.61 3.84
C PHE A 128 11.89 -2.55 4.19
N ASP A 129 11.65 -1.26 3.94
CA ASP A 129 12.53 -0.17 4.39
C ASP A 129 12.70 -0.21 5.91
N THR A 130 11.58 -0.27 6.61
CA THR A 130 11.54 -0.33 8.07
C THR A 130 12.15 -1.62 8.60
N PHE A 131 11.88 -2.75 7.92
CA PHE A 131 12.53 -4.02 8.23
C PHE A 131 14.06 -3.90 8.14
N PHE A 132 14.59 -3.31 7.07
CA PHE A 132 16.02 -3.13 6.90
C PHE A 132 16.63 -2.15 7.93
N PHE A 133 15.91 -1.09 8.32
CA PHE A 133 16.35 -0.20 9.39
C PHE A 133 16.49 -0.94 10.71
N ILE A 134 15.50 -1.77 11.07
CA ILE A 134 15.52 -2.58 12.29
C ILE A 134 16.68 -3.57 12.27
N MET A 135 16.82 -4.33 11.18
CA MET A 135 17.89 -5.33 11.04
C MET A 135 19.30 -4.71 11.08
N ARG A 136 19.43 -3.44 10.70
CA ARG A 136 20.69 -2.67 10.79
C ARG A 136 20.85 -1.89 12.09
N LYS A 137 19.90 -2.01 13.03
CA LYS A 137 19.81 -1.22 14.28
C LYS A 137 19.85 0.29 14.04
N LYS A 138 19.21 0.77 12.97
CA LYS A 138 19.07 2.19 12.62
C LYS A 138 17.73 2.74 13.11
N TYR A 139 17.46 2.63 14.41
CA TYR A 139 16.17 2.98 15.01
C TYR A 139 15.82 4.48 14.90
N ASN A 140 16.83 5.34 14.77
CA ASN A 140 16.65 6.75 14.45
C ASN A 140 15.93 7.00 13.12
N GLN A 141 15.94 6.03 12.19
CA GLN A 141 15.19 6.09 10.93
C GLN A 141 13.75 5.55 11.07
N VAL A 142 13.46 4.78 12.13
CA VAL A 142 12.11 4.24 12.43
C VAL A 142 11.33 5.25 13.28
N SER A 143 11.20 6.48 12.77
CA SER A 143 10.47 7.55 13.44
C SER A 143 8.96 7.26 13.48
N THR A 144 8.21 7.97 14.31
CA THR A 144 6.74 7.88 14.31
C THR A 144 6.16 8.31 12.97
N LEU A 145 6.70 9.39 12.38
CA LEU A 145 6.32 9.86 11.06
C LEU A 145 6.51 8.77 9.99
N HIS A 146 7.67 8.10 9.99
CA HIS A 146 7.98 7.03 9.03
C HIS A 146 6.97 5.88 9.13
N VAL A 147 6.71 5.38 10.34
CA VAL A 147 5.79 4.25 10.52
C VAL A 147 4.35 4.62 10.18
N ILE A 148 3.90 5.84 10.51
CA ILE A 148 2.56 6.32 10.14
C ILE A 148 2.46 6.50 8.62
N HIS A 149 3.45 7.12 7.98
CA HIS A 149 3.47 7.36 6.54
C HIS A 149 3.41 6.07 5.70
N HIS A 150 4.06 4.99 6.15
CA HIS A 150 3.94 3.70 5.47
C HIS A 150 2.69 2.92 5.90
N GLY A 151 2.20 3.10 7.13
CA GLY A 151 1.09 2.31 7.67
C GLY A 151 -0.32 2.80 7.33
N ILE A 152 -0.46 4.02 6.80
CA ILE A 152 -1.73 4.68 6.44
C ILE A 152 -1.69 5.04 4.96
#